data_AF-A0A7X9J1B3-F1
#
_entry.id   AF-A0A7X9J1B3-F1
#
_cell.length_a   1.000
_cell.length_b   1.000
_cell.length_c   1.000
_cell.angle_alpha   90.00
_cell.angle_beta   90.00
_cell.angle_gamma   90.00
#
_symmetry.space_group_name_H-M   'P 1'
#
loop_
_entity.id
_entity.type
_entity.pdbx_description
1 polymer ?
#
loop_
_entity_poly.entity_id
_entity_poly.type
_entity_poly.pdbx_seq_one_letter_code
_entity_poly.pdbx_strand_id
1 'polypeptide(L)' 'MAEKIAKQSQDFNKWYQDVVVQTELADYAPVKGCMVIRPYGYALWESIQGELDARIKETGAQNAYFPMFIPQSFLQREA' A
#
# COMPACT_ATOMS: atom_id res chain seq x y z
N MET A 1 5.16 4.34 -28.03
CA MET A 1 5.63 2.94 -27.96
C MET A 1 5.69 2.60 -26.48
N ALA A 2 5.05 1.52 -26.02
CA ALA A 2 5.17 1.12 -24.61
C ALA A 2 6.65 0.87 -24.31
N GLU A 3 7.19 1.51 -23.28
CA GLU A 3 8.58 1.29 -22.86
C GLU A 3 8.74 -0.17 -22.43
N LYS A 4 9.82 -0.81 -22.88
CA LYS A 4 10.09 -2.20 -22.53
C LYS A 4 10.42 -2.33 -21.04
N ILE A 5 9.62 -3.08 -20.30
CA ILE A 5 9.89 -3.45 -18.90
C ILE A 5 11.28 -4.11 -18.79
N ALA A 6 12.09 -3.67 -17.83
CA ALA A 6 13.40 -4.26 -17.56
C ALA A 6 13.31 -5.76 -17.23
N LYS A 7 14.37 -6.54 -17.49
CA LYS A 7 14.39 -7.94 -17.06
C LYS A 7 14.62 -8.01 -15.56
N GLN A 8 13.72 -8.68 -14.84
CA GLN A 8 13.79 -8.85 -13.38
C GLN A 8 15.15 -9.39 -12.90
N SER A 9 15.75 -10.35 -13.63
CA SER A 9 17.03 -10.97 -13.29
C SER A 9 18.25 -10.07 -13.50
N GLN A 10 18.10 -8.95 -14.20
CA GLN A 10 19.18 -8.02 -14.53
C GLN A 10 19.11 -6.76 -13.68
N ASP A 11 17.90 -6.22 -13.50
CA ASP A 11 17.65 -5.04 -12.69
C ASP A 11 16.26 -5.15 -12.05
N PHE A 12 16.24 -5.72 -10.83
CA PHE A 12 15.01 -5.93 -10.08
C PHE A 12 14.34 -4.61 -9.69
N ASN A 13 15.13 -3.58 -9.34
CA ASN A 13 14.61 -2.30 -8.88
C ASN A 13 13.87 -1.59 -10.02
N LYS A 14 14.49 -1.53 -11.20
CA LYS A 14 13.84 -0.96 -12.38
C LYS A 14 12.66 -1.81 -12.83
N TRP A 15 12.80 -3.13 -12.86
CA TRP A 15 11.69 -4.03 -13.19
C TRP A 15 10.47 -3.81 -12.29
N TYR A 16 10.67 -3.68 -10.98
CA TYR A 16 9.58 -3.45 -10.03
C TYR A 16 8.86 -2.13 -10.30
N GLN A 17 9.61 -1.05 -10.50
CA GLN A 17 9.04 0.26 -10.83
C GLN A 17 8.31 0.24 -12.19
N ASP A 18 8.94 -0.35 -13.21
CA ASP A 18 8.36 -0.48 -14.54
C ASP A 18 7.05 -1.27 -14.46
N VAL A 19 7.00 -2.38 -13.72
CA VAL A 19 5.77 -3.17 -13.53
C VAL A 19 4.69 -2.37 -12.81
N VAL A 20 4.99 -1.75 -11.67
CA VAL A 20 4.00 -1.00 -10.87
C VAL A 20 3.35 0.11 -11.69
N VAL A 21 4.15 0.86 -12.45
CA VAL A 21 3.66 2.00 -13.25
C VAL A 21 2.95 1.51 -14.52
N GLN A 22 3.56 0.60 -15.28
CA GLN A 22 3.01 0.18 -16.58
C GLN A 22 1.77 -0.70 -16.47
N THR A 23 1.61 -1.42 -15.36
CA THR A 23 0.38 -2.18 -15.08
C THR A 23 -0.69 -1.36 -14.37
N GLU A 24 -0.45 -0.06 -14.18
CA GLU A 24 -1.40 0.86 -13.56
C GLU A 24 -1.78 0.42 -12.13
N LEU A 25 -0.82 -0.09 -11.36
CA LEU A 25 -1.03 -0.43 -9.94
C LEU A 25 -0.96 0.82 -9.05
N ALA A 26 0.06 1.66 -9.27
CA ALA A 26 0.23 2.91 -8.54
C ALA A 26 1.05 3.93 -9.35
N ASP A 27 0.78 5.21 -9.09
CA ASP A 27 1.51 6.35 -9.64
C ASP A 27 2.26 7.12 -8.53
N TYR A 28 3.27 7.89 -8.92
CA TYR A 28 3.99 8.76 -7.98
C TYR A 28 3.12 9.93 -7.52
N ALA A 29 3.13 10.20 -6.21
CA ALA A 29 2.50 11.38 -5.62
C ALA A 29 3.50 12.58 -5.57
N PRO A 30 3.01 13.83 -5.45
CA PRO A 30 3.89 15.00 -5.31
C PRO A 30 4.67 15.05 -3.99
N VAL A 31 4.34 14.18 -3.03
CA VAL A 31 5.03 14.07 -1.73
C VAL A 31 5.98 12.87 -1.77
N LYS A 32 7.26 13.12 -1.47
CA LYS A 32 8.29 12.08 -1.42
C LYS A 32 7.87 10.97 -0.44
N GLY A 33 7.92 9.73 -0.90
CA GLY A 33 7.53 8.56 -0.12
C GLY A 33 6.04 8.23 -0.19
N CYS A 34 5.24 9.02 -0.92
CA CYS A 34 3.83 8.74 -1.17
C CYS A 34 3.59 8.27 -2.61
N MET A 35 2.55 7.47 -2.79
CA MET A 35 2.06 7.00 -4.08
C MET A 35 0.54 7.14 -4.14
N VAL A 36 0.00 7.33 -5.34
CA VAL A 36 -1.43 7.23 -5.62
C VAL A 36 -1.70 5.80 -6.06
N ILE A 37 -2.42 5.03 -5.26
CA ILE A 37 -2.82 3.67 -5.62
C ILE A 37 -3.98 3.77 -6.63
N ARG A 38 -3.79 3.21 -7.82
CA ARG A 38 -4.78 3.24 -8.91
C ARG A 38 -5.85 2.16 -8.70
N PRO A 39 -6.99 2.20 -9.44
CA PRO A 39 -8.07 1.24 -9.23
C PRO A 39 -7.65 -0.23 -9.26
N TYR A 40 -6.72 -0.61 -10.15
CA TYR A 40 -6.24 -1.99 -10.22
C TYR A 40 -5.45 -2.39 -8.97
N GLY A 41 -4.53 -1.53 -8.50
CA GLY A 41 -3.80 -1.77 -7.25
C GLY A 41 -4.70 -1.73 -6.01
N TYR A 42 -5.70 -0.85 -6.00
CA TYR A 42 -6.61 -0.70 -4.86
C TYR A 42 -7.55 -1.90 -4.74
N ALA A 43 -8.03 -2.47 -5.86
CA ALA A 43 -8.82 -3.70 -5.84
C ALA A 43 -8.05 -4.91 -5.26
N LEU A 44 -6.74 -5.01 -5.52
CA LEU A 44 -5.89 -6.01 -4.88
C LEU A 44 -5.79 -5.78 -3.38
N TRP A 45 -5.64 -4.52 -2.95
CA TRP A 45 -5.63 -4.15 -1.54
C TRP A 45 -6.96 -4.47 -0.84
N GLU A 46 -8.10 -4.14 -1.45
CA GLU A 46 -9.43 -4.46 -0.90
C GLU A 46 -9.62 -5.97 -0.72
N SER A 47 -9.11 -6.77 -1.66
CA SER A 47 -9.15 -8.24 -1.57
C SER A 47 -8.31 -8.76 -0.40
N ILE A 48 -7.10 -8.22 -0.22
CA ILE A 48 -6.22 -8.58 0.91
C ILE A 48 -6.86 -8.17 2.24
N GLN A 49 -7.38 -6.94 2.31
CA GLN A 49 -8.01 -6.40 3.50
C GLN A 49 -9.22 -7.24 3.90
N GLY A 50 -10.09 -7.58 2.94
CA GLY A 50 -11.30 -8.38 3.20
C GLY A 50 -10.98 -9.77 3.75
N GLU A 51 -10.02 -10.47 3.14
CA GLU A 51 -9.60 -11.79 3.59
C GLU A 51 -8.98 -11.76 5.00
N LEU A 52 -8.11 -10.78 5.26
CA LEU A 52 -7.48 -10.63 6.57
C LEU A 52 -8.49 -10.24 7.65
N ASP A 53 -9.40 -9.33 7.34
CA ASP A 53 -10.45 -8.86 8.25
C ASP A 53 -11.38 -10.00 8.69
N ALA A 54 -11.76 -10.89 7.76
CA ALA A 54 -12.55 -12.08 8.07
C ALA A 54 -11.84 -12.97 9.09
N ARG A 55 -10.57 -13.31 8.85
CA ARG A 55 -9.76 -14.14 9.74
C ARG A 55 -9.55 -13.51 11.12
N ILE A 56 -9.37 -12.19 11.19
CA ILE A 56 -9.25 -11.47 12.46
C ILE A 56 -10.57 -11.57 13.24
N LYS A 57 -11.71 -11.37 12.58
CA LYS A 57 -13.03 -11.46 13.21
C LYS A 57 -13.37 -12.86 13.71
N GLU A 58 -12.87 -13.91 13.07
CA GLU A 58 -13.00 -15.30 13.55
C GLU A 58 -12.37 -15.51 14.94
N THR A 59 -11.39 -14.68 15.33
CA THR A 59 -10.79 -14.70 16.67
C THR A 59 -11.64 -14.02 17.75
N GLY A 60 -12.79 -13.44 17.37
CA GLY A 60 -13.67 -12.65 18.25
C GLY A 60 -13.30 -11.17 18.33
N ALA A 61 -12.31 -10.72 17.56
CA ALA A 61 -11.93 -9.31 17.48
C ALA A 61 -13.00 -8.46 16.77
N GLN A 62 -13.09 -7.18 17.14
CA GLN A 62 -13.98 -6.21 16.54
C GLN A 62 -13.19 -5.01 16.02
N ASN A 63 -13.55 -4.53 14.83
CA ASN A 63 -12.92 -3.34 14.26
C ASN A 63 -13.35 -2.10 15.03
N ALA A 64 -12.39 -1.21 15.27
CA ALA A 64 -12.62 0.11 15.82
C ALA A 64 -11.89 1.15 14.94
N TYR A 65 -12.41 2.37 14.91
CA TYR A 65 -11.78 3.48 14.22
C TYR A 65 -11.40 4.56 15.22
N PHE A 66 -10.11 4.88 15.27
CA PHE A 66 -9.57 5.90 16.14
C PHE A 66 -9.28 7.19 15.34
N PRO A 67 -9.23 8.35 16.00
CA PRO A 67 -8.80 9.59 15.36
C PRO A 67 -7.39 9.48 14.76
N MET A 68 -7.19 10.07 13.58
CA MET A 68 -5.88 10.10 12.91
C MET A 68 -4.85 10.96 13.66
N PHE A 69 -5.29 12.02 14.33
CA PHE A 69 -4.41 12.91 15.08
C PHE A 69 -4.31 12.47 16.55
N ILE A 70 -3.07 12.39 17.04
CA ILE A 70 -2.75 12.01 18.42
C ILE A 70 -2.09 13.21 19.12
N PRO A 71 -2.54 13.61 20.32
CA PRO A 71 -1.86 14.65 21.08
C PRO A 71 -0.39 14.32 21.33
N GLN A 72 0.51 15.31 21.21
CA GLN A 72 1.94 15.11 21.43
C GLN A 72 2.25 14.52 22.81
N SER A 73 1.50 14.93 23.84
CA SER A 73 1.65 14.39 25.20
C SER A 73 1.39 12.89 25.28
N PHE A 74 0.58 12.31 24.38
CA PHE A 74 0.34 10.87 24.33
C PHE A 74 1.45 10.15 23.57
N LEU A 75 1.95 10.74 22.48
CA LEU A 75 3.09 10.18 21.72
C LEU A 75 4.37 10.07 22.55
N GLN A 76 4.58 10.97 23.51
CA GLN A 76 5.80 11.02 24.34
C GLN A 76 5.76 10.12 25.58
N ARG A 77 4.70 9.32 25.80
CA ARG A 77 4.53 8.56 27.05
C ARG A 77 5.49 7.38 27.23
N GLU A 78 6.01 6.82 26.14
CA GLU A 78 6.88 5.62 26.14
C GLU A 78 8.29 5.91 25.55
N ALA A 79 8.59 7.18 25.29
CA ALA A 79 9.85 7.62 24.68
C ALA A 79 11.04 7.58 25.66
#